data_AF-A0A2E6UWT2-F1
#
_entry.id   AF-A0A2E6UWT2-F1
#
_cell.length_a   1.000
_cell.length_b   1.000
_cell.length_c   1.000
_cell.angle_alpha   90.00
_cell.angle_beta   90.00
_cell.angle_gamma   90.00
#
_symmetry.space_group_name_H-M   'P 1'
#
loop_
_entity.id
_entity.type
_entity.pdbx_description
1 polymer ?
#
loop_
_entity_poly.entity_id
_entity_poly.type
_entity_poly.pdbx_seq_one_letter_code
_entity_poly.pdbx_strand_id
1 'polypeptide(L)'
;MPSAQTVDGYVAAATRSLSLDSCHSDFDSYFKDLMDIAVENPDSANKAQFAKLIRAGIDSGAISSREGKRLFNEYFEPEFFALKGEARSNCVALRQKDDYFGDMNTELQNKKTGLLDVLGDETGFRLSQRYYQDLVTVIDAVGHSCEASLARR
;
A
#
# COMPACT_ATOMS: atom_id res chain seq x y z
N MET A 1 11.99 -6.15 21.24
CA MET A 1 10.64 -6.19 20.64
C MET A 1 9.60 -5.92 21.70
N PRO A 2 8.61 -5.05 21.46
CA PRO A 2 7.55 -4.78 22.42
C PRO A 2 6.60 -5.97 22.56
N SER A 3 6.35 -6.39 23.82
CA SER A 3 5.60 -7.59 24.19
C SER A 3 4.10 -7.35 24.37
N ALA A 4 3.45 -6.65 23.44
CA ALA A 4 2.01 -6.38 23.55
C ALA A 4 1.21 -7.39 22.74
N GLN A 5 0.29 -8.11 23.41
CA GLN A 5 -0.63 -9.07 22.79
C GLN A 5 -1.77 -8.41 22.01
N THR A 6 -1.87 -7.08 22.01
CA THR A 6 -2.93 -6.33 21.34
C THR A 6 -2.35 -5.28 20.39
N VAL A 7 -3.07 -5.00 19.30
CA VAL A 7 -2.73 -3.98 18.30
C VAL A 7 -2.40 -2.64 18.97
N ASP A 8 -3.30 -2.14 19.83
CA ASP A 8 -3.15 -0.86 20.52
C ASP A 8 -1.90 -0.80 21.41
N GLY A 9 -1.66 -1.88 22.17
CA GLY A 9 -0.49 -1.97 23.04
C GLY A 9 0.81 -2.00 22.24
N TYR A 10 0.81 -2.70 21.11
CA TYR A 10 1.95 -2.79 20.21
C TYR A 10 2.27 -1.42 19.60
N VAL A 11 1.27 -0.74 19.03
CA VAL A 11 1.45 0.60 18.45
C VAL A 11 1.95 1.58 19.49
N ALA A 12 1.39 1.58 20.70
CA ALA A 12 1.85 2.46 21.77
C ALA A 12 3.33 2.23 22.12
N ALA A 13 3.79 0.98 22.12
CA ALA A 13 5.18 0.64 22.42
C ALA A 13 6.12 0.95 21.24
N ALA A 14 5.74 0.59 20.01
CA ALA A 14 6.51 0.91 18.80
C ALA A 14 6.66 2.42 18.60
N THR A 15 5.60 3.21 18.82
CA THR A 15 5.67 4.69 18.75
C THR A 15 6.65 5.27 19.79
N ARG A 16 6.70 4.70 21.01
CA ARG A 16 7.70 5.11 22.02
C ARG A 16 9.12 4.72 21.62
N SER A 17 9.30 3.55 21.01
CA SER A 17 10.62 3.15 20.49
C SER A 17 11.08 4.08 19.38
N LEU A 18 10.19 4.45 18.46
CA LEU A 18 10.50 5.36 17.36
C LEU A 18 10.86 6.79 17.80
N SER A 19 10.55 7.21 19.02
CA SER A 19 11.04 8.51 19.54
C SER A 19 12.52 8.48 19.94
N LEU A 20 13.18 7.33 19.84
CA LEU A 20 14.61 7.18 20.06
C LEU A 20 15.31 7.00 18.71
N ASP A 21 16.25 7.88 18.38
CA ASP A 21 16.97 7.86 17.09
C ASP A 21 17.61 6.48 16.79
N SER A 22 18.07 5.77 17.83
CA SER A 22 18.67 4.44 17.71
C SER A 22 17.73 3.36 17.19
N CYS A 23 16.42 3.60 17.18
CA CYS A 23 15.39 2.64 16.80
C CYS A 23 14.71 2.97 15.46
N HIS A 24 15.16 4.02 14.75
CA HIS A 24 14.55 4.41 13.47
C HIS A 24 14.68 3.32 12.40
N SER A 25 15.79 2.60 12.37
CA SER A 25 16.01 1.47 11.43
C SER A 25 15.04 0.31 11.61
N ASP A 26 14.32 0.26 12.74
CA ASP A 26 13.42 -0.85 13.06
C ASP A 26 11.99 -0.62 12.56
N PHE A 27 11.71 0.52 11.91
CA PHE A 27 10.36 0.88 11.46
C PHE A 27 9.70 -0.24 10.63
N ASP A 28 10.41 -0.82 9.67
CA ASP A 28 9.88 -1.88 8.82
C ASP A 28 9.50 -3.12 9.62
N SER A 29 10.29 -3.44 10.67
CA SER A 29 9.97 -4.54 11.59
C SER A 29 8.74 -4.21 12.42
N TYR A 30 8.60 -2.97 12.91
CA TYR A 30 7.41 -2.54 13.63
C TYR A 30 6.14 -2.61 12.78
N PHE A 31 6.24 -2.19 11.50
CA PHE A 31 5.12 -2.26 10.58
C PHE A 31 4.72 -3.71 10.29
N LYS A 32 5.71 -4.59 10.07
CA LYS A 32 5.50 -6.02 9.83
C LYS A 32 4.85 -6.71 11.02
N ASP A 33 5.40 -6.54 12.22
CA ASP A 33 4.85 -7.16 13.43
C ASP A 33 3.41 -6.69 13.69
N LEU A 34 3.13 -5.39 13.47
CA LEU A 34 1.77 -4.85 13.58
C LEU A 34 0.82 -5.52 12.56
N MET A 35 1.29 -5.78 11.34
CA MET A 35 0.54 -6.54 10.33
C MET A 35 0.23 -7.95 10.83
N ASP A 36 1.23 -8.67 11.33
CA ASP A 36 1.06 -10.05 11.80
C ASP A 36 0.04 -10.11 12.97
N ILE A 37 0.14 -9.18 13.94
CA ILE A 37 -0.82 -9.10 15.06
C ILE A 37 -2.24 -8.74 14.59
N ALA A 38 -2.35 -7.79 13.65
CA ALA A 38 -3.65 -7.30 13.18
C ALA A 38 -4.38 -8.32 12.27
N VAL A 39 -3.65 -9.15 11.52
CA VAL A 39 -4.23 -10.27 10.76
C VAL A 39 -4.85 -11.32 11.69
N GLU A 40 -4.23 -11.57 12.84
CA GLU A 40 -4.81 -12.46 13.86
C GLU A 40 -6.01 -11.83 14.59
N ASN A 41 -6.17 -10.51 14.51
CA ASN A 41 -7.21 -9.75 15.20
C ASN A 41 -7.87 -8.71 14.26
N PRO A 42 -8.62 -9.13 13.22
CA PRO A 42 -9.17 -8.22 12.22
C PRO A 42 -10.20 -7.26 12.83
N ASP A 43 -10.01 -5.96 12.62
CA ASP A 43 -10.90 -4.90 13.08
C ASP A 43 -10.73 -3.65 12.21
N SER A 44 -11.85 -3.03 11.83
CA SER A 44 -11.89 -1.72 11.17
C SER A 44 -11.08 -0.63 11.90
N ALA A 45 -10.97 -0.70 13.23
CA ALA A 45 -10.20 0.24 14.04
C ALA A 45 -8.68 0.14 13.78
N ASN A 46 -8.19 -1.01 13.27
CA ASN A 46 -6.77 -1.21 12.97
C ASN A 46 -6.25 -0.17 11.95
N LYS A 47 -7.09 0.33 11.03
CA LYS A 47 -6.69 1.37 10.05
C LYS A 47 -6.15 2.62 10.73
N ALA A 48 -6.76 3.03 11.85
CA ALA A 48 -6.30 4.17 12.63
C ALA A 48 -4.97 3.88 13.35
N GLN A 49 -4.75 2.64 13.78
CA GLN A 49 -3.49 2.23 14.43
C GLN A 49 -2.32 2.20 13.45
N PHE A 50 -2.53 1.70 12.23
CA PHE A 50 -1.54 1.80 11.16
C PHE A 50 -1.22 3.26 10.80
N ALA A 51 -2.25 4.12 10.68
CA ALA A 51 -2.04 5.55 10.44
C ALA A 51 -1.23 6.21 11.56
N LYS A 52 -1.44 5.79 12.82
CA LYS A 52 -0.68 6.28 13.97
C LYS A 52 0.78 5.84 13.94
N LEU A 53 1.06 4.57 13.65
CA LEU A 53 2.43 4.07 13.52
C LEU A 53 3.18 4.76 12.37
N ILE A 54 2.53 4.87 11.20
CA ILE A 54 3.11 5.56 10.04
C ILE A 54 3.41 7.03 10.38
N ARG A 55 2.48 7.73 11.03
CA ARG A 55 2.70 9.12 11.45
C ARG A 55 3.88 9.23 12.43
N ALA A 56 3.99 8.31 13.39
CA ALA A 56 5.13 8.29 14.31
C ALA A 56 6.46 8.11 13.56
N GLY A 57 6.52 7.22 12.56
CA GLY A 57 7.71 7.03 11.74
C GLY A 57 8.05 8.25 10.87
N ILE A 58 7.06 9.00 10.39
CA ILE A 58 7.28 10.26 9.68
C ILE A 58 7.81 11.33 10.64
N ASP A 59 7.16 11.50 11.79
CA ASP A 59 7.47 12.56 12.76
C ASP A 59 8.85 12.37 13.39
N SER A 60 9.30 11.11 13.56
CA SER A 60 10.65 10.82 14.03
C SER A 60 11.71 10.89 12.93
N GLY A 61 11.30 10.88 11.65
CA GLY A 61 12.20 10.83 10.51
C GLY A 61 12.72 9.42 10.17
N ALA A 62 12.12 8.36 10.73
CA ALA A 62 12.41 6.98 10.37
C ALA A 62 11.99 6.65 8.93
N ILE A 63 10.91 7.27 8.45
CA ILE A 63 10.45 7.19 7.06
C ILE A 63 10.09 8.56 6.50
N SER A 64 10.08 8.70 5.19
CA SER A 64 9.63 9.94 4.54
C SER A 64 8.10 10.04 4.49
N SER A 65 7.55 11.26 4.38
CA SER A 65 6.10 11.44 4.15
C SER A 65 5.60 10.75 2.88
N ARG A 66 6.45 10.67 1.84
CA ARG A 66 6.14 9.97 0.59
C ARG A 66 5.98 8.47 0.83
N GLU A 67 6.90 7.89 1.59
CA GLU A 67 6.88 6.47 1.95
C GLU A 67 5.70 6.12 2.85
N GLY A 68 5.40 6.94 3.86
CA GLY A 68 4.22 6.72 4.70
C GLY A 68 2.91 6.82 3.91
N LYS A 69 2.81 7.75 2.96
CA LYS A 69 1.68 7.81 2.03
C LYS A 69 1.58 6.56 1.18
N ARG A 70 2.70 6.09 0.63
CA ARG A 70 2.77 4.86 -0.18
C ARG A 70 2.28 3.66 0.62
N LEU A 71 2.88 3.39 1.78
CA LEU A 71 2.50 2.29 2.68
C LEU A 71 1.01 2.32 3.03
N PHE A 72 0.48 3.49 3.38
CA PHE A 72 -0.93 3.59 3.74
C PHE A 72 -1.85 3.29 2.54
N ASN A 73 -1.55 3.81 1.35
CA ASN A 73 -2.41 3.62 0.17
C ASN A 73 -2.32 2.18 -0.35
N GLU A 74 -1.13 1.58 -0.39
CA GLU A 74 -0.92 0.23 -0.91
C GLU A 74 -1.69 -0.83 -0.10
N TYR A 75 -1.90 -0.62 1.20
CA TYR A 75 -2.61 -1.57 2.05
C TYR A 75 -4.07 -1.19 2.33
N PHE A 76 -4.38 0.10 2.55
CA PHE A 76 -5.64 0.51 3.19
C PHE A 76 -6.54 1.41 2.37
N GLU A 77 -6.15 1.75 1.14
CA GLU A 77 -7.02 2.46 0.20
C GLU A 77 -7.36 1.56 -0.99
N PRO A 78 -8.60 1.61 -1.51
CA PRO A 78 -8.96 0.81 -2.68
C PRO A 78 -8.19 1.21 -3.95
N GLU A 79 -7.89 2.51 -4.13
CA GLU A 79 -7.16 3.03 -5.30
C GLU A 79 -5.69 2.60 -5.32
N PHE A 80 -5.16 2.36 -6.53
CA PHE A 80 -3.79 1.95 -6.73
C PHE A 80 -2.80 3.12 -6.66
N PHE A 81 -1.83 3.02 -5.76
CA PHE A 81 -0.71 3.96 -5.65
C PHE A 81 0.35 3.70 -6.72
N ALA A 82 0.54 2.46 -7.17
CA ALA A 82 1.49 2.06 -8.20
C ALA A 82 1.42 2.94 -9.46
N LEU A 83 0.22 3.43 -9.81
CA LEU A 83 0.00 4.25 -10.99
C LEU A 83 0.05 5.78 -10.75
N LYS A 84 0.20 6.24 -9.50
CA LYS A 84 0.18 7.68 -9.15
C LYS A 84 1.42 8.46 -9.61
N GLY A 85 2.48 7.77 -10.05
CA GLY A 85 3.76 8.39 -10.45
C GLY A 85 3.88 8.71 -11.94
N GLU A 86 3.55 7.78 -12.84
CA GLU A 86 4.10 7.82 -14.20
C GLU A 86 3.19 7.31 -15.33
N ALA A 87 2.03 6.73 -15.01
CA ALA A 87 1.04 6.32 -16.01
C ALA A 87 0.31 7.54 -16.62
N ARG A 88 1.08 8.50 -17.14
CA ARG A 88 0.59 9.48 -18.09
C ARG A 88 0.17 8.68 -19.32
N SER A 89 -1.07 8.88 -19.74
CA SER A 89 -1.75 8.24 -20.87
C SER A 89 -1.02 8.48 -22.21
N ASN A 90 0.19 7.99 -22.35
CA ASN A 90 1.01 8.14 -23.55
C ASN A 90 1.69 6.82 -23.89
N CYS A 91 2.00 6.68 -25.18
CA CYS A 91 2.57 5.45 -25.73
C CYS A 91 4.00 5.16 -25.26
N VAL A 92 4.67 6.12 -24.61
CA VAL A 92 6.02 5.93 -24.08
C VAL A 92 5.97 5.23 -22.72
N ALA A 93 5.06 5.67 -21.84
CA ALA A 93 4.83 5.04 -20.54
C ALA A 93 4.39 3.57 -20.71
N LEU A 94 3.56 3.28 -21.71
CA LEU A 94 3.10 1.91 -22.00
C LEU A 94 4.18 0.94 -22.48
N ARG A 95 5.42 1.40 -22.73
CA ARG A 95 6.54 0.49 -22.97
C ARG A 95 6.90 -0.35 -21.75
N GLN A 96 6.54 0.10 -20.54
CA GLN A 96 6.76 -0.57 -19.27
C GLN A 96 5.46 -1.18 -18.72
N LYS A 97 4.50 -1.52 -19.59
CA LYS A 97 3.18 -2.01 -19.16
C LYS A 97 3.27 -3.26 -18.27
N ASP A 98 4.24 -4.14 -18.53
CA ASP A 98 4.40 -5.38 -17.78
C ASP A 98 4.90 -5.09 -16.36
N ASP A 99 5.75 -4.07 -16.20
CA ASP A 99 6.20 -3.58 -14.88
C ASP A 99 5.01 -3.01 -14.10
N TYR A 100 4.15 -2.20 -14.75
CA TYR A 100 2.93 -1.69 -14.11
C TYR A 100 1.98 -2.80 -13.66
N PHE A 101 1.82 -3.86 -14.46
CA PHE A 101 1.02 -5.01 -14.05
C PHE A 101 1.65 -5.78 -12.89
N GLY A 102 2.97 -5.90 -12.86
CA GLY A 102 3.70 -6.47 -11.72
C GLY A 102 3.49 -5.68 -10.43
N ASP A 103 3.62 -4.35 -10.50
CA ASP A 103 3.41 -3.45 -9.37
C ASP A 103 1.96 -3.47 -8.89
N MET A 104 0.99 -3.41 -9.81
CA MET A 104 -0.43 -3.51 -9.48
C MET A 104 -0.76 -4.88 -8.87
N ASN A 105 -0.19 -5.97 -9.36
CA ASN A 105 -0.45 -7.29 -8.78
C ASN A 105 0.09 -7.38 -7.35
N THR A 106 1.29 -6.86 -7.11
CA THR A 106 1.89 -6.77 -5.77
C THR A 106 1.01 -5.92 -4.85
N GLU A 107 0.60 -4.74 -5.31
CA GLU A 107 -0.28 -3.86 -4.54
C GLU A 107 -1.65 -4.50 -4.27
N LEU A 108 -2.22 -5.28 -5.20
CA LEU A 108 -3.48 -5.99 -4.95
C LEU A 108 -3.33 -7.04 -3.83
N GLN A 109 -2.18 -7.70 -3.72
CA GLN A 109 -1.90 -8.59 -2.58
C GLN A 109 -1.77 -7.80 -1.28
N ASN A 110 -1.10 -6.64 -1.29
CA ASN A 110 -1.02 -5.77 -0.12
C ASN A 110 -2.42 -5.29 0.31
N LYS A 111 -3.27 -4.91 -0.66
CA LYS A 111 -4.67 -4.52 -0.41
C LYS A 111 -5.50 -5.68 0.12
N LYS A 112 -5.22 -6.92 -0.28
CA LYS A 112 -5.86 -8.09 0.33
C LYS A 112 -5.51 -8.17 1.81
N THR A 113 -4.22 -8.15 2.14
CA THR A 113 -3.77 -8.19 3.53
C THR A 113 -4.34 -7.02 4.34
N GLY A 114 -4.25 -5.80 3.81
CA GLY A 114 -4.68 -4.59 4.53
C GLY A 114 -6.19 -4.43 4.63
N LEU A 115 -6.93 -4.42 3.50
CA LEU A 115 -8.38 -4.21 3.52
C LEU A 115 -9.13 -5.44 4.02
N LEU A 116 -8.78 -6.64 3.57
CA LEU A 116 -9.52 -7.84 3.94
C LEU A 116 -9.01 -8.43 5.26
N ASP A 117 -7.74 -8.80 5.32
CA ASP A 117 -7.25 -9.62 6.42
C ASP A 117 -7.03 -8.81 7.71
N VAL A 118 -6.66 -7.53 7.62
CA VAL A 118 -6.46 -6.65 8.78
C VAL A 118 -7.72 -5.89 9.20
N LEU A 119 -8.55 -5.44 8.26
CA LEU A 119 -9.72 -4.62 8.56
C LEU A 119 -11.06 -5.37 8.50
N GLY A 120 -11.10 -6.56 7.88
CA GLY A 120 -12.37 -7.23 7.55
C GLY A 120 -13.22 -6.45 6.54
N ASP A 121 -12.65 -5.51 5.79
CA ASP A 121 -13.35 -4.68 4.83
C ASP A 121 -13.45 -5.38 3.46
N GLU A 122 -14.38 -6.34 3.38
CA GLU A 122 -14.71 -7.01 2.13
C GLU A 122 -15.16 -6.03 1.03
N THR A 123 -15.83 -4.95 1.39
CA THR A 123 -16.39 -3.99 0.42
C THR A 123 -15.26 -3.18 -0.23
N GLY A 124 -14.34 -2.68 0.58
CA GLY A 124 -13.13 -2.00 0.13
C GLY A 124 -12.24 -2.92 -0.71
N PHE A 125 -12.03 -4.17 -0.29
CA PHE A 125 -11.23 -5.11 -1.09
C PHE A 125 -11.91 -5.47 -2.42
N ARG A 126 -13.23 -5.70 -2.45
CA ARG A 126 -13.95 -5.90 -3.73
C ARG A 126 -13.88 -4.67 -4.63
N LEU A 127 -13.84 -3.47 -4.06
CA LEU A 127 -13.66 -2.24 -4.83
C LEU A 127 -12.26 -2.18 -5.46
N SER A 128 -11.21 -2.55 -4.72
CA SER A 128 -9.86 -2.59 -5.29
C SER A 128 -9.73 -3.63 -6.41
N GLN A 129 -10.40 -4.78 -6.31
CA GLN A 129 -10.46 -5.76 -7.40
C GLN A 129 -11.12 -5.19 -8.66
N ARG A 130 -12.20 -4.40 -8.52
CA ARG A 130 -12.82 -3.71 -9.66
C ARG A 130 -11.88 -2.68 -10.27
N TYR A 131 -11.25 -1.84 -9.45
CA TYR A 131 -10.27 -0.88 -9.94
C TYR A 131 -9.11 -1.56 -10.67
N TYR A 132 -8.62 -2.71 -10.18
CA TYR A 132 -7.59 -3.49 -10.88
C TYR A 132 -8.07 -3.91 -12.28
N GLN A 133 -9.28 -4.46 -12.40
CA GLN A 133 -9.86 -4.88 -13.69
C GLN A 133 -10.06 -3.70 -14.65
N ASP A 134 -10.56 -2.58 -14.14
CA ASP A 134 -10.76 -1.35 -14.93
C ASP A 134 -9.41 -0.81 -15.44
N LEU A 135 -8.39 -0.78 -14.57
CA LEU A 135 -7.05 -0.31 -14.91
C LEU A 135 -6.37 -1.20 -15.95
N VAL A 136 -6.46 -2.53 -15.81
CA VAL A 136 -5.95 -3.47 -16.82
C VAL A 136 -6.62 -3.22 -18.17
N THR A 137 -7.95 -3.09 -18.18
CA THR A 137 -8.73 -2.83 -19.40
C THR A 137 -8.30 -1.52 -20.07
N VAL A 138 -8.11 -0.45 -19.30
CA VAL A 138 -7.68 0.85 -19.82
C VAL A 138 -6.26 0.77 -20.36
N ILE A 139 -5.32 0.16 -19.63
CA ILE A 139 -3.92 0.02 -20.05
C ILE A 139 -3.83 -0.77 -21.36
N ASP A 140 -4.56 -1.88 -21.48
CA ASP A 140 -4.59 -2.69 -22.70
C ASP A 140 -5.21 -1.94 -23.88
N ALA A 141 -6.33 -1.23 -23.67
CA ALA A 141 -6.98 -0.45 -24.71
C ALA A 141 -6.09 0.67 -25.25
N VAL A 142 -5.40 1.39 -24.35
CA VAL A 142 -4.45 2.45 -24.76
C VAL A 142 -3.23 1.82 -25.44
N GLY A 143 -2.76 0.65 -24.98
CA GLY A 143 -1.69 -0.14 -25.61
C GLY A 143 -1.99 -0.45 -27.07
N HIS A 144 -3.15 -1.06 -27.35
CA HIS A 144 -3.59 -1.35 -28.71
C HIS A 144 -3.72 -0.08 -29.58
N SER A 145 -4.23 1.02 -29.01
CA SER A 145 -4.31 2.29 -29.73
C SER A 145 -2.94 2.84 -30.11
N CYS A 146 -1.94 2.67 -29.24
CA CYS A 146 -0.56 3.08 -29.48
C CYS A 146 0.11 2.26 -30.58
N GLU A 147 -0.03 0.93 -30.54
CA GLU A 147 0.48 0.03 -31.58
C GLU A 147 -0.14 0.35 -32.95
N ALA A 148 -1.47 0.53 -33.01
CA ALA A 148 -2.18 0.87 -34.24
C ALA A 148 -1.81 2.25 -34.80
N SER A 149 -1.38 3.19 -33.95
CA SER A 149 -0.92 4.51 -34.37
C SER A 149 0.51 4.49 -34.91
N LEU A 150 1.36 3.62 -34.36
CA LEU A 150 2.73 3.41 -34.85
C LEU A 150 2.75 2.65 -36.18
N ALA A 151 1.85 1.68 -36.37
CA ALA A 151 1.77 0.89 -37.61
C ALA A 151 1.24 1.68 -38.83
N ARG A 152 0.64 2.86 -38.63
CA ARG A 152 0.14 3.75 -39.71
C ARG A 152 1.16 4.81 -40.14
N ARG A 153 2.31 4.88 -39.48
CA ARG A 153 3.42 5.78 -39.84
C ARG A 153 4.47 5.03 -40.61
#